data_AF-A0A8T7CIH6-F1
#
_entry.id   AF-A0A8T7CIH6-F1
#
_cell.length_a   1.000
_cell.length_b   1.000
_cell.length_c   1.000
_cell.angle_alpha   90.00
_cell.angle_beta   90.00
_cell.angle_gamma   90.00
#
_symmetry.space_group_name_H-M   'P 1'
#
loop_
_entity.id
_entity.type
_entity.pdbx_description
1 polymer ?
#
loop_
_entity_poly.entity_id
_entity_poly.type
_entity_poly.pdbx_seq_one_letter_code
_entity_poly.pdbx_strand_id
1 'polypeptide(L)'
;KLLPLAWSLEPVQPSELVWQRIVQQTGMNRRGRKATTSRWSAVAAALSVALVAVTIAWWQERIQPPEVVIETVTETVPAEPAIGVVEDEAGNALWVARIYAGLRRAEVVVQTTPTRHRANDYELWILRDDGVPVSLGLLPQTGEASLTLDDDAVDALQRGSVLAVSLEPPGGSPEPVPTGPVLFTAALLAP
;
A
#
# COMPACT_ATOMS: atom_id res chain seq x y z
N LYS A 1 -79.93 -18.15 18.22
CA LYS A 1 -80.13 -18.52 16.79
C LYS A 1 -81.36 -17.78 16.27
N LEU A 2 -81.20 -16.60 15.65
CA LEU A 2 -82.30 -15.81 15.03
C LEU A 2 -82.00 -15.44 13.57
N LEU A 3 -81.10 -16.19 12.93
CA LEU A 3 -80.60 -15.90 11.57
C LEU A 3 -81.45 -16.41 10.38
N PRO A 4 -82.50 -17.26 10.49
CA PRO A 4 -83.17 -17.76 9.27
C PRO A 4 -84.32 -16.86 8.77
N LEU A 5 -84.70 -15.78 9.48
CA LEU A 5 -85.83 -14.91 9.09
C LEU A 5 -85.42 -13.67 8.28
N ALA A 6 -84.14 -13.28 8.30
CA ALA A 6 -83.68 -12.07 7.60
C ALA A 6 -83.56 -12.26 6.07
N TRP A 7 -83.61 -13.49 5.58
CA TRP A 7 -83.41 -13.83 4.17
C TRP A 7 -84.71 -14.04 3.39
N SER A 8 -85.87 -14.00 4.03
CA SER A 8 -87.18 -14.13 3.35
C SER A 8 -87.87 -12.79 3.08
N LEU A 9 -87.19 -11.66 3.27
CA LEU A 9 -87.72 -10.34 2.96
C LEU A 9 -87.28 -9.94 1.56
N GLU A 10 -88.24 -9.63 0.70
CA GLU A 10 -87.95 -9.06 -0.61
C GLU A 10 -87.30 -7.67 -0.43
N PRO A 11 -86.22 -7.35 -1.18
CA PRO A 11 -85.60 -6.04 -1.10
C PRO A 11 -86.59 -4.96 -1.54
N VAL A 12 -87.02 -4.12 -0.61
CA VAL A 12 -87.83 -2.93 -0.94
C VAL A 12 -86.89 -1.74 -1.09
N GLN A 13 -86.91 -1.10 -2.25
CA GLN A 13 -86.11 0.08 -2.51
C GLN A 13 -86.64 1.25 -1.65
N PRO A 14 -85.83 1.86 -0.78
CA PRO A 14 -86.29 2.96 0.05
C PRO A 14 -86.65 4.16 -0.83
N SER A 15 -87.67 4.92 -0.43
CA SER A 15 -88.06 6.14 -1.15
C SER A 15 -86.91 7.15 -1.17
N GLU A 16 -86.70 7.78 -2.33
CA GLU A 16 -85.57 8.69 -2.59
C GLU A 16 -85.49 9.84 -1.58
N LEU A 17 -86.64 10.38 -1.15
CA LEU A 17 -86.71 11.47 -0.17
C LEU A 17 -86.20 11.06 1.22
N VAL A 18 -86.43 9.81 1.65
CA VAL A 18 -85.95 9.31 2.94
C VAL A 18 -84.45 9.06 2.87
N TRP A 19 -83.97 8.50 1.76
CA TRP A 19 -82.55 8.26 1.55
C TRP A 19 -81.74 9.56 1.56
N GLN A 20 -82.21 10.59 0.87
CA GLN A 20 -81.57 11.91 0.87
C GLN A 20 -81.47 12.53 2.27
N ARG A 21 -82.51 12.38 3.10
CA ARG A 21 -82.51 12.91 4.46
C ARG A 21 -81.47 12.21 5.35
N ILE A 22 -81.33 10.89 5.20
CA ILE A 22 -80.33 10.10 5.93
C ILE A 22 -78.93 10.53 5.52
N VAL A 23 -78.66 10.68 4.23
CA VAL A 23 -77.34 11.13 3.73
C VAL A 23 -76.98 12.52 4.25
N GLN A 24 -77.96 13.43 4.36
CA GLN A 24 -77.73 14.76 4.94
C GLN A 24 -77.48 14.72 6.45
N GLN A 25 -78.26 13.95 7.21
CA GLN A 25 -78.13 13.89 8.67
C GLN A 25 -76.89 13.13 9.15
N THR A 26 -76.48 12.10 8.42
CA THR A 26 -75.27 11.32 8.74
C THR A 26 -73.99 12.01 8.31
N GLY A 27 -74.07 13.11 7.56
CA GLY A 27 -72.91 13.86 7.10
C GLY A 27 -72.01 13.07 6.14
N MET A 28 -72.51 11.97 5.56
CA MET A 28 -71.76 11.12 4.62
C MET A 28 -71.36 11.87 3.33
N ASN A 29 -71.93 13.04 3.09
CA ASN A 29 -71.56 13.92 2.00
C ASN A 29 -70.60 15.06 2.41
N ARG A 30 -69.65 14.78 3.32
CA ARG A 30 -68.48 15.66 3.53
C ARG A 30 -67.49 15.51 2.37
N ARG A 31 -67.83 16.13 1.23
CA ARG A 31 -66.84 16.45 0.19
C ARG A 31 -65.72 17.27 0.83
N GLY A 32 -64.48 16.86 0.57
CA GLY A 32 -63.25 17.31 1.23
C GLY A 32 -63.25 18.79 1.60
N ARG A 33 -63.13 19.05 2.90
CA ARG A 33 -62.83 20.38 3.40
C ARG A 33 -61.42 20.71 2.92
N LYS A 34 -61.28 21.55 1.88
CA LYS A 34 -59.98 22.07 1.47
C LYS A 34 -59.39 22.76 2.69
N ALA A 35 -58.34 22.17 3.25
CA ALA A 35 -57.59 22.78 4.34
C ALA A 35 -56.99 24.08 3.78
N THR A 36 -57.57 25.21 4.16
CA THR A 36 -56.92 26.50 4.01
C THR A 36 -55.58 26.40 4.73
N THR A 37 -54.49 26.58 3.99
CA THR A 37 -53.13 26.52 4.54
C THR A 37 -52.92 27.71 5.45
N SER A 38 -53.30 27.55 6.71
CA SER A 38 -53.01 28.47 7.79
C SER A 38 -51.50 28.67 7.91
N ARG A 39 -51.04 29.88 8.21
CA ARG A 39 -49.60 30.22 8.36
C ARG A 39 -48.87 29.29 9.34
N TRP A 40 -49.59 28.66 10.27
CA TRP A 40 -49.09 27.63 11.18
C TRP A 40 -48.65 26.34 10.46
N SER A 41 -49.27 25.98 9.33
CA SER A 41 -48.83 24.86 8.49
C SER A 41 -47.52 25.12 7.76
N ALA A 42 -47.23 26.39 7.42
CA ALA A 42 -45.95 26.77 6.83
C ALA A 42 -44.80 26.73 7.85
N VAL A 43 -45.07 27.11 9.11
CA VAL A 43 -44.09 26.99 10.21
C VAL A 43 -43.83 25.51 10.54
N ALA A 44 -44.87 24.68 10.58
CA ALA A 44 -44.72 23.24 10.79
C ALA A 44 -43.95 22.55 9.64
N ALA A 45 -44.16 22.97 8.39
CA ALA A 45 -43.43 22.49 7.24
C ALA A 45 -41.94 22.90 7.26
N ALA A 46 -41.64 24.14 7.67
CA ALA A 46 -40.25 24.60 7.77
C ALA A 46 -39.45 23.84 8.86
N LEU A 47 -40.06 23.57 10.01
CA LEU A 47 -39.41 22.81 11.09
C LEU A 47 -39.14 21.35 10.72
N SER A 48 -40.00 20.74 9.90
CA SER A 48 -39.81 19.36 9.46
C SER A 48 -38.68 19.23 8.42
N VAL A 49 -38.54 20.20 7.51
CA VAL A 49 -37.40 20.25 6.56
C VAL A 49 -36.08 20.43 7.30
N ALA A 50 -36.03 21.30 8.31
CA ALA A 50 -34.82 21.51 9.12
C ALA A 50 -34.41 20.25 9.87
N LEU A 51 -35.37 19.52 10.45
CA LEU A 51 -35.09 18.27 11.17
C LEU A 51 -34.51 17.19 10.24
N VAL A 52 -35.07 17.04 9.04
CA VAL A 52 -34.57 16.07 8.04
C VAL A 52 -33.14 16.42 7.62
N ALA A 53 -32.84 17.69 7.37
CA ALA A 53 -31.50 18.13 7.00
C ALA A 53 -30.47 17.82 8.11
N VAL A 54 -30.82 18.07 9.37
CA VAL A 54 -29.95 17.75 10.52
C VAL A 54 -29.75 16.24 10.64
N THR A 55 -30.79 15.43 10.48
CA THR A 55 -30.63 13.96 10.55
C THR A 55 -29.75 13.41 9.42
N ILE A 56 -29.83 13.99 8.22
CA ILE A 56 -28.98 13.58 7.09
C ILE A 56 -27.54 13.97 7.33
N ALA A 57 -27.28 15.21 7.79
CA ALA A 57 -25.94 15.67 8.11
C ALA A 57 -25.30 14.80 9.22
N TRP A 58 -26.05 14.50 10.26
CA TRP A 58 -25.58 13.65 11.37
C TRP A 58 -25.34 12.19 10.95
N TRP A 59 -26.13 11.69 10.00
CA TRP A 59 -25.94 10.37 9.40
C TRP A 59 -24.72 10.34 8.47
N GLN A 60 -24.50 11.40 7.67
CA GLN A 60 -23.31 11.53 6.81
C GLN A 60 -22.02 11.59 7.62
N GLU A 61 -22.00 12.31 8.74
CA GLU A 61 -20.81 12.40 9.60
C GLU A 61 -20.48 11.05 10.26
N ARG A 62 -21.49 10.27 10.63
CA ARG A 62 -21.29 8.91 11.17
C ARG A 62 -20.91 7.86 10.12
N ILE A 63 -21.12 8.14 8.83
CA ILE A 63 -20.80 7.23 7.72
C ILE A 63 -19.61 7.74 6.91
N GLN A 64 -18.85 8.70 7.42
CA GLN A 64 -17.53 8.96 6.86
C GLN A 64 -16.74 7.64 6.88
N PRO A 65 -16.39 7.08 5.71
CA PRO A 65 -15.48 5.94 5.66
C PRO A 65 -14.21 6.39 6.38
N PRO A 66 -13.58 5.54 7.22
CA PRO A 66 -12.30 5.89 7.80
C PRO A 66 -11.39 6.33 6.66
N GLU A 67 -10.75 7.50 6.83
CA GLU A 67 -9.75 7.98 5.90
C GLU A 67 -8.68 6.88 5.82
N VAL A 68 -8.69 6.14 4.71
CA VAL A 68 -7.71 5.09 4.48
C VAL A 68 -6.41 5.84 4.22
N VAL A 69 -5.62 6.02 5.28
CA VAL A 69 -4.21 6.38 5.15
C VAL A 69 -3.56 5.21 4.43
N ILE A 70 -3.46 5.31 3.11
CA ILE A 70 -2.65 4.39 2.32
C ILE A 70 -1.22 4.76 2.65
N GLU A 71 -0.65 4.16 3.70
CA GLU A 71 0.78 3.94 3.74
C GLU A 71 1.08 3.09 2.51
N THR A 72 1.52 3.75 1.44
CA THR A 72 2.15 3.06 0.33
C THR A 72 3.43 2.45 0.89
N VAL A 73 3.32 1.24 1.45
CA VAL A 73 4.43 0.32 1.49
C VAL A 73 4.74 0.08 0.03
N THR A 74 5.78 0.76 -0.48
CA THR A 74 6.35 0.43 -1.78
C THR A 74 6.81 -1.01 -1.65
N GLU A 75 5.99 -1.95 -2.11
CA GLU A 75 6.40 -3.32 -2.30
C GLU A 75 7.48 -3.29 -3.37
N THR A 76 8.74 -3.17 -2.93
CA THR A 76 9.91 -3.36 -3.76
C THR A 76 9.78 -4.72 -4.39
N VAL A 77 9.48 -4.75 -5.70
CA VAL A 77 9.74 -5.92 -6.53
C VAL A 77 11.15 -6.37 -6.18
N PRO A 78 11.37 -7.62 -5.73
CA PRO A 78 12.70 -8.08 -5.40
C PRO A 78 13.51 -8.01 -6.69
N ALA A 79 14.37 -6.99 -6.80
CA ALA A 79 15.34 -6.93 -7.88
C ALA A 79 16.20 -8.19 -7.73
N GLU A 80 16.20 -9.07 -8.73
CA GLU A 80 17.06 -10.24 -8.69
C GLU A 80 18.52 -9.75 -8.59
N PRO A 81 19.24 -10.10 -7.51
CA PRO A 81 20.57 -9.58 -7.30
C PRO A 81 21.57 -10.27 -8.24
N ALA A 82 22.56 -9.52 -8.70
CA ALA A 82 23.77 -10.15 -9.21
C ALA A 82 24.54 -10.78 -8.02
N ILE A 83 25.08 -11.97 -8.22
CA ILE A 83 25.76 -12.74 -7.16
C ILE A 83 27.23 -12.90 -7.49
N GLY A 84 28.09 -12.52 -6.56
CA GLY A 84 29.52 -12.79 -6.60
C GLY A 84 29.94 -13.64 -5.39
N VAL A 85 30.65 -14.73 -5.64
CA VAL A 85 31.23 -15.57 -4.58
C VAL A 85 32.74 -15.45 -4.65
N VAL A 86 33.33 -14.85 -3.62
CA VAL A 86 34.78 -14.70 -3.51
C VAL A 86 35.32 -15.89 -2.73
N GLU A 87 36.15 -16.69 -3.39
CA GLU A 87 36.73 -17.91 -2.85
C GLU A 87 38.24 -17.77 -2.61
N ASP A 88 38.78 -18.56 -1.70
CA ASP A 88 40.22 -18.74 -1.55
C ASP A 88 40.79 -19.74 -2.56
N GLU A 89 42.12 -19.95 -2.56
CA GLU A 89 42.79 -20.91 -3.45
C GLU A 89 42.34 -22.38 -3.23
N ALA A 90 41.74 -22.69 -2.08
CA ALA A 90 41.21 -24.00 -1.75
C ALA A 90 39.73 -24.16 -2.14
N GLY A 91 39.10 -23.12 -2.69
CA GLY A 91 37.68 -23.12 -3.09
C GLY A 91 36.71 -22.88 -1.93
N ASN A 92 37.17 -22.39 -0.78
CA ASN A 92 36.27 -22.01 0.31
C ASN A 92 35.72 -20.62 0.03
N ALA A 93 34.38 -20.48 0.05
CA ALA A 93 33.76 -19.17 -0.01
C ALA A 93 34.15 -18.33 1.22
N LEU A 94 34.79 -17.20 0.99
CA LEU A 94 35.14 -16.19 1.99
C LEU A 94 34.00 -15.19 2.12
N TRP A 95 33.53 -14.64 1.00
CA TRP A 95 32.41 -13.70 0.94
C TRP A 95 31.39 -14.09 -0.13
N VAL A 96 30.13 -13.80 0.15
CA VAL A 96 29.06 -13.80 -0.85
C VAL A 96 28.51 -12.38 -0.93
N ALA A 97 28.63 -11.77 -2.09
CA ALA A 97 28.08 -10.45 -2.40
C ALA A 97 26.79 -10.62 -3.21
N ARG A 98 25.72 -9.96 -2.77
CA ARG A 98 24.45 -9.79 -3.49
C ARG A 98 24.31 -8.33 -3.85
N ILE A 99 24.27 -8.04 -5.14
CA ILE A 99 24.32 -6.67 -5.65
C ILE A 99 23.00 -6.32 -6.31
N TYR A 100 22.31 -5.34 -5.72
CA TYR A 100 21.06 -4.78 -6.20
C TYR A 100 21.35 -3.43 -6.86
N ALA A 101 21.82 -3.43 -8.10
CA ALA A 101 22.20 -2.20 -8.81
C ALA A 101 21.05 -1.17 -8.86
N GLY A 102 19.81 -1.62 -9.09
CA GLY A 102 18.62 -0.77 -9.08
C GLY A 102 18.28 -0.16 -7.71
N LEU A 103 18.71 -0.78 -6.62
CA LEU A 103 18.56 -0.28 -5.25
C LEU A 103 19.82 0.43 -4.74
N ARG A 104 20.87 0.54 -5.58
CA ARG A 104 22.17 1.12 -5.23
C ARG A 104 22.76 0.54 -3.95
N ARG A 105 22.62 -0.77 -3.80
CA ARG A 105 22.97 -1.49 -2.57
C ARG A 105 23.67 -2.78 -2.89
N ALA A 106 24.76 -3.06 -2.19
CA ALA A 106 25.34 -4.39 -2.11
C ALA A 106 25.20 -4.92 -0.66
N GLU A 107 24.94 -6.21 -0.54
CA GLU A 107 24.89 -6.94 0.72
C GLU A 107 25.94 -8.03 0.69
N VAL A 108 26.87 -7.98 1.63
CA VAL A 108 28.01 -8.88 1.68
C VAL A 108 27.99 -9.64 2.99
N VAL A 109 28.06 -10.97 2.89
CA VAL A 109 28.11 -11.87 4.05
C VAL A 109 29.43 -12.63 4.04
N VAL A 110 30.11 -12.64 5.19
CA VAL A 110 31.28 -13.48 5.43
C VAL A 110 30.82 -14.92 5.64
N GLN A 111 31.26 -15.83 4.78
CA GLN A 111 30.98 -17.27 4.90
C GLN A 111 32.07 -17.96 5.72
N THR A 112 33.33 -17.74 5.32
CA THR A 112 34.51 -18.19 6.05
C THR A 112 35.29 -16.96 6.46
N THR A 113 35.73 -16.90 7.73
CA THR A 113 36.47 -15.73 8.20
C THR A 113 37.78 -15.60 7.41
N PRO A 114 37.96 -14.52 6.63
CA PRO A 114 39.21 -14.27 5.92
C PRO A 114 40.33 -14.02 6.92
N THR A 115 41.58 -13.98 6.45
CA THR A 115 42.71 -13.62 7.31
C THR A 115 42.46 -12.23 7.90
N ARG A 116 42.36 -12.11 9.22
CA ARG A 116 42.08 -10.80 9.83
C ARG A 116 43.31 -9.92 9.80
N HIS A 117 43.14 -8.71 9.30
CA HIS A 117 44.17 -7.68 9.33
C HIS A 117 43.72 -6.57 10.29
N ARG A 118 44.55 -6.28 11.30
CA ARG A 118 44.23 -5.23 12.30
C ARG A 118 44.56 -3.82 11.83
N ALA A 119 45.37 -3.69 10.79
CA ALA A 119 45.89 -2.43 10.27
C ALA A 119 45.54 -2.22 8.80
N ASN A 120 44.61 -3.01 8.26
CA ASN A 120 44.18 -2.97 6.86
C ASN A 120 42.71 -3.37 6.77
N ASP A 121 42.06 -2.86 5.74
CA ASP A 121 40.70 -3.25 5.39
C ASP A 121 40.69 -3.92 4.02
N TYR A 122 39.71 -4.79 3.82
CA TYR A 122 39.45 -5.36 2.50
C TYR A 122 38.53 -4.42 1.74
N GLU A 123 38.81 -4.20 0.46
CA GLU A 123 37.96 -3.38 -0.40
C GLU A 123 37.50 -4.20 -1.60
N LEU A 124 36.20 -4.10 -1.91
CA LEU A 124 35.57 -4.74 -3.05
C LEU A 124 35.57 -3.80 -4.23
N TRP A 125 35.91 -4.33 -5.40
CA TRP A 125 35.95 -3.60 -6.65
C TRP A 125 35.17 -4.36 -7.72
N ILE A 126 34.55 -3.63 -8.65
CA ILE A 126 34.10 -4.16 -9.93
C ILE A 126 35.09 -3.72 -11.02
N LEU A 127 35.49 -4.64 -11.87
CA LEU A 127 36.29 -4.35 -13.05
C LEU A 127 35.35 -4.14 -14.23
N ARG A 128 35.45 -2.97 -14.85
CA ARG A 128 34.79 -2.67 -16.13
C ARG A 128 35.40 -3.50 -17.26
N ASP A 129 34.74 -3.56 -18.41
CA ASP A 129 35.21 -4.29 -19.60
C ASP A 129 36.60 -3.84 -20.09
N ASP A 130 36.99 -2.59 -19.81
CA ASP A 130 38.32 -2.05 -20.11
C ASP A 130 39.38 -2.37 -19.02
N GLY A 131 39.01 -3.14 -18.00
CA GLY A 131 39.86 -3.55 -16.90
C GLY A 131 40.05 -2.50 -15.81
N VAL A 132 39.40 -1.33 -15.93
CA VAL A 132 39.52 -0.27 -14.92
C VAL A 132 38.66 -0.61 -13.71
N PRO A 133 39.25 -0.67 -12.50
CA PRO A 133 38.51 -0.97 -11.28
C PRO A 133 37.67 0.24 -10.83
N VAL A 134 36.53 -0.04 -10.22
CA VAL A 134 35.68 0.94 -9.52
C VAL A 134 35.31 0.34 -8.16
N SER A 135 35.47 1.12 -7.09
CA SER A 135 35.19 0.64 -5.74
C SER A 135 33.69 0.41 -5.55
N LEU A 136 33.35 -0.71 -4.91
CA LEU A 136 32.01 -1.00 -4.39
C LEU A 136 31.94 -0.81 -2.87
N GLY A 137 33.07 -0.50 -2.22
CA GLY A 137 33.20 -0.26 -0.79
C GLY A 137 33.91 -1.36 -0.01
N LEU A 138 34.02 -1.15 1.30
CA LEU A 138 34.79 -2.00 2.21
C LEU A 138 34.06 -3.30 2.56
N LEU A 139 34.79 -4.42 2.55
CA LEU A 139 34.27 -5.71 2.92
C LEU A 139 34.33 -5.92 4.44
N PRO A 140 33.29 -6.53 5.04
CA PRO A 140 33.33 -6.92 6.43
C PRO A 140 34.37 -8.02 6.65
N GLN A 141 35.18 -7.92 7.72
CA GLN A 141 36.05 -9.02 8.14
C GLN A 141 35.28 -10.10 8.94
N THR A 142 34.05 -9.81 9.38
CA THR A 142 33.16 -10.72 10.11
C THR A 142 31.69 -10.37 9.89
N GLY A 143 30.78 -11.35 9.96
CA GLY A 143 29.34 -11.10 9.93
C GLY A 143 28.88 -10.66 8.54
N GLU A 144 28.09 -9.59 8.49
CA GLU A 144 27.55 -9.04 7.25
C GLU A 144 27.68 -7.51 7.23
N ALA A 145 27.70 -6.93 6.04
CA ALA A 145 27.65 -5.50 5.82
C ALA A 145 26.79 -5.16 4.61
N SER A 146 26.21 -3.96 4.65
CA SER A 146 25.61 -3.36 3.48
C SER A 146 26.41 -2.17 3.01
N LEU A 147 26.67 -2.14 1.71
CA LEU A 147 27.43 -1.11 1.02
C LEU A 147 26.46 -0.27 0.18
N THR A 148 26.56 1.04 0.30
CA THR A 148 25.85 1.97 -0.57
C THR A 148 26.68 2.21 -1.82
N LEU A 149 26.07 2.06 -2.98
CA LEU A 149 26.72 2.22 -4.27
C LEU A 149 26.47 3.63 -4.81
N ASP A 150 27.53 4.28 -5.27
CA ASP A 150 27.43 5.55 -5.97
C ASP A 150 27.10 5.35 -7.47
N ASP A 151 27.00 6.45 -8.20
CA ASP A 151 26.64 6.44 -9.62
C ASP A 151 27.68 5.67 -10.46
N ASP A 152 28.97 5.89 -10.16
CA ASP A 152 30.08 5.26 -10.90
C ASP A 152 30.10 3.75 -10.68
N ALA A 153 29.86 3.28 -9.45
CA ALA A 153 29.74 1.87 -9.12
C ALA A 153 28.57 1.21 -9.85
N VAL A 154 27.40 1.84 -9.87
CA VAL A 154 26.22 1.33 -10.58
C VAL A 154 26.47 1.24 -12.09
N ASP A 155 27.09 2.25 -12.66
CA ASP A 155 27.46 2.27 -14.08
C ASP A 155 28.51 1.22 -14.43
N ALA A 156 29.48 1.01 -13.54
CA ALA A 156 30.51 -0.01 -13.70
C ALA A 156 29.92 -1.43 -13.64
N LEU A 157 28.93 -1.68 -12.77
CA LEU A 157 28.22 -2.95 -12.67
C LEU A 157 27.42 -3.32 -13.93
N GLN A 158 27.04 -2.34 -14.75
CA GLN A 158 26.38 -2.60 -16.05
C GLN A 158 27.38 -3.04 -17.15
N ARG A 159 28.65 -2.71 -16.98
CA ARG A 159 29.72 -2.92 -17.97
C ARG A 159 30.88 -3.73 -17.39
N GLY A 160 30.59 -4.55 -16.38
CA GLY A 160 31.59 -5.26 -15.61
C GLY A 160 31.05 -6.59 -15.14
N SER A 161 31.91 -7.60 -15.14
CA SER A 161 31.55 -8.98 -14.79
C SER A 161 32.54 -9.65 -13.85
N VAL A 162 33.56 -8.92 -13.40
CA VAL A 162 34.62 -9.44 -12.53
C VAL A 162 34.74 -8.57 -11.30
N LEU A 163 34.54 -9.18 -10.13
CA LEU A 163 34.86 -8.59 -8.85
C LEU A 163 36.34 -8.82 -8.52
N ALA A 164 36.95 -7.86 -7.83
CA ALA A 164 38.25 -8.01 -7.22
C ALA A 164 38.21 -7.58 -5.75
N VAL A 165 39.09 -8.16 -4.95
CA VAL A 165 39.28 -7.81 -3.55
C VAL A 165 40.73 -7.47 -3.30
N SER A 166 40.99 -6.27 -2.80
CA SER A 166 42.33 -5.82 -2.41
C SER A 166 42.45 -5.66 -0.90
N LEU A 167 43.70 -5.62 -0.42
CA LEU A 167 44.02 -5.32 0.98
C LEU A 167 44.57 -3.90 1.09
N GLU A 168 43.74 -2.98 1.55
CA GLU A 168 44.01 -1.55 1.55
C GLU A 168 44.41 -1.04 2.94
N PRO A 169 44.89 0.22 3.08
CA PRO A 169 45.03 0.87 4.37
C PRO A 169 43.69 0.95 5.14
N PRO A 170 43.71 1.28 6.44
CA PRO A 170 42.47 1.48 7.20
C PRO A 170 41.58 2.54 6.55
N GLY A 171 40.33 2.17 6.28
CA GLY A 171 39.37 3.01 5.57
C GLY A 171 39.33 2.83 4.04
N GLY A 172 40.18 1.96 3.47
CA GLY A 172 40.21 1.68 2.04
C GLY A 172 41.34 2.38 1.29
N SER A 173 41.28 2.29 -0.03
CA SER A 173 42.21 2.95 -0.93
C SER A 173 42.03 4.47 -0.88
N PRO A 174 43.11 5.26 -0.74
CA PRO A 174 43.06 6.71 -0.90
C PRO A 174 42.97 7.17 -2.35
N GLU A 175 43.10 6.27 -3.32
CA GLU A 175 43.11 6.53 -4.76
C GLU A 175 41.91 5.84 -5.43
N PRO A 176 41.47 6.27 -6.64
CA PRO A 176 40.36 5.63 -7.37
C PRO A 176 40.73 4.26 -7.98
N VAL A 177 41.80 3.63 -7.50
CA VAL A 177 42.32 2.33 -7.89
C VAL A 177 42.85 1.61 -6.64
N PRO A 178 42.99 0.28 -6.64
CA PRO A 178 43.63 -0.44 -5.55
C PRO A 178 45.04 0.10 -5.27
N THR A 179 45.36 0.45 -4.03
CA THR A 179 46.73 0.82 -3.62
C THR A 179 47.48 -0.34 -2.98
N GLY A 180 46.74 -1.33 -2.49
CA GLY A 180 47.29 -2.57 -1.96
C GLY A 180 47.29 -3.72 -2.98
N PRO A 181 47.80 -4.90 -2.57
CA PRO A 181 47.74 -6.09 -3.40
C PRO A 181 46.28 -6.54 -3.59
N VAL A 182 45.93 -6.87 -4.84
CA VAL A 182 44.70 -7.60 -5.16
C VAL A 182 44.91 -9.06 -4.78
N LEU A 183 44.06 -9.59 -3.90
CA LEU A 183 44.20 -10.92 -3.31
C LEU A 183 43.25 -11.94 -3.95
N PHE A 184 42.05 -11.49 -4.32
CA PHE A 184 41.01 -12.38 -4.84
C PHE A 184 40.30 -11.75 -6.02
N THR A 185 39.78 -12.60 -6.91
CA THR A 185 38.89 -12.22 -8.00
C THR A 185 37.75 -13.21 -8.08
N ALA A 186 36.56 -12.73 -8.47
CA ALA A 186 35.38 -13.57 -8.64
C ALA A 186 34.59 -13.14 -9.86
N ALA A 187 33.92 -14.08 -10.52
CA ALA A 187 32.91 -13.72 -11.51
C ALA A 187 31.68 -13.12 -10.80
N LEU A 188 31.13 -12.06 -11.36
CA LEU A 188 29.82 -11.54 -10.99
C LEU A 188 28.79 -12.15 -11.93
N LEU A 189 27.92 -12.98 -11.38
CA LEU A 189 26.82 -13.59 -12.11
C LEU A 189 25.66 -12.60 -12.09
N ALA A 190 25.41 -11.96 -13.22
CA ALA A 190 24.20 -11.18 -13.43
C ALA A 190 22.96 -12.10 -13.35
N PRO A 191 21.80 -11.57 -12.92
CA PRO A 191 20.53 -12.30 -12.97
C PRO A 191 20.15 -12.71 -14.40
#